data_AF-A0A243WG81-F1
#
_entry.id   AF-A0A243WG81-F1
#
_cell.length_a   1.000
_cell.length_b   1.000
_cell.length_c   1.000
_cell.angle_alpha   90.00
_cell.angle_beta   90.00
_cell.angle_gamma   90.00
#
_symmetry.space_group_name_H-M   'P 1'
#
loop_
_entity.id
_entity.type
_entity.pdbx_description
1 polymer ?
#
loop_
_entity_poly.entity_id
_entity_poly.type
_entity_poly.pdbx_seq_one_letter_code
_entity_poly.pdbx_strand_id
1 'polypeptide(L)'
;MLGRKPAVAPTLALPLLSDEILYLHLMPHEVANLTLAEATRHAPFIEYARCLDASQRPGNHAGDWPEEGQFYPVRVVESHLEGMPLVHVLGFHGEAPYYNAYAPHRFELLYTVWLN
;
A
#
# COMPACT_ATOMS: atom_id res chain seq x y z
N MET A 1 54.63 9.96 -30.67
CA MET A 1 53.85 9.90 -29.42
C MET A 1 52.49 10.55 -29.67
N LEU A 2 51.46 9.76 -29.95
CA LEU A 2 50.08 10.25 -30.07
C LEU A 2 49.36 10.03 -28.74
N GLY A 3 49.02 11.12 -28.04
CA GLY A 3 48.25 11.09 -26.80
C GLY A 3 46.80 10.70 -27.07
N ARG A 4 46.35 9.59 -26.47
CA ARG A 4 44.93 9.20 -26.44
C ARG A 4 44.16 10.19 -25.56
N LYS A 5 43.18 10.90 -26.13
CA LYS A 5 42.14 11.58 -25.35
C LYS A 5 41.30 10.54 -24.59
N PRO A 6 40.93 10.77 -23.32
CA PRO A 6 39.94 9.93 -22.67
C PRO A 6 38.56 10.19 -23.26
N ALA A 7 37.83 9.12 -23.58
CA ALA A 7 36.45 9.18 -24.02
C ALA A 7 35.57 9.59 -22.82
N VAL A 8 34.82 10.67 -22.96
CA VAL A 8 33.75 11.04 -22.02
C VAL A 8 32.58 10.12 -22.32
N ALA A 9 32.22 9.26 -21.36
CA ALA A 9 31.00 8.45 -21.46
C ALA A 9 29.78 9.36 -21.41
N PRO A 10 28.75 9.16 -22.26
CA PRO A 10 27.51 9.89 -22.15
C PRO A 10 26.84 9.51 -20.83
N THR A 11 26.66 10.49 -19.95
CA THR A 11 25.81 10.35 -18.77
C THR A 11 24.38 10.23 -19.28
N LEU A 12 23.86 9.01 -19.34
CA LEU A 12 22.44 8.77 -19.52
C LEU A 12 21.75 9.29 -18.26
N ALA A 13 21.16 10.48 -18.36
CA ALA A 13 20.19 10.97 -17.40
C ALA A 13 18.99 10.02 -17.44
N LEU A 14 18.93 9.08 -16.50
CA LEU A 14 17.71 8.35 -16.18
C LEU A 14 16.70 9.39 -15.70
N PRO A 15 15.50 9.47 -16.28
CA PRO A 15 14.48 10.36 -15.78
C PRO A 15 14.16 9.93 -14.35
N LEU A 16 14.25 10.88 -13.41
CA LEU A 16 13.69 10.77 -12.07
C LEU A 16 12.17 10.63 -12.20
N LEU A 17 11.71 9.42 -12.51
CA LEU A 17 10.38 8.99 -12.14
C LEU A 17 10.33 9.11 -10.63
N SER A 18 9.42 9.94 -10.10
CA SER A 18 9.23 10.09 -8.67
C SER A 18 9.11 8.72 -8.03
N ASP A 19 9.68 8.55 -6.83
CA ASP A 19 9.61 7.29 -6.08
C ASP A 19 8.16 6.78 -5.92
N GLU A 20 7.18 7.70 -5.95
CA GLU A 20 5.73 7.41 -6.02
C GLU A 20 5.33 6.54 -7.23
N ILE A 21 5.88 6.80 -8.42
CA ILE A 21 5.50 6.08 -9.65
C ILE A 21 6.13 4.68 -9.70
N LEU A 22 7.33 4.52 -9.14
CA LEU A 22 7.96 3.20 -8.97
C LEU A 22 7.23 2.36 -7.93
N TYR A 23 6.71 2.98 -6.87
CA TYR A 23 5.88 2.33 -5.86
C TYR A 23 4.56 1.79 -6.43
N LEU A 24 3.87 2.60 -7.24
CA LEU A 24 2.59 2.22 -7.84
C LEU A 24 2.74 1.11 -8.89
N HIS A 25 3.92 0.94 -9.52
CA HIS A 25 4.14 -0.06 -10.56
C HIS A 25 4.54 -1.46 -10.04
N LEU A 26 4.95 -1.58 -8.77
CA LEU A 26 5.52 -2.82 -8.20
C LEU A 26 4.56 -3.69 -7.38
N MET A 27 3.30 -3.28 -7.19
CA MET A 27 2.31 -4.06 -6.45
C MET A 27 1.15 -4.49 -7.36
N PRO A 28 1.31 -5.56 -8.15
CA PRO A 28 0.24 -6.11 -9.01
C PRO A 28 -0.87 -6.82 -8.22
N HIS A 29 -0.94 -6.62 -6.91
CA HIS A 29 -1.81 -7.36 -6.01
C HIS A 29 -2.94 -6.46 -5.56
N GLU A 30 -3.88 -6.29 -6.48
CA GLU A 30 -5.22 -5.75 -6.22
C GLU A 30 -5.89 -6.37 -4.98
N VAL A 31 -5.37 -7.49 -4.51
CA VAL A 31 -5.77 -8.14 -3.28
C VAL A 31 -4.54 -8.76 -2.61
N ALA A 32 -4.06 -8.16 -1.52
CA ALA A 32 -3.20 -8.88 -0.60
C ALA A 32 -3.67 -8.65 0.83
N ASN A 33 -4.35 -9.66 1.40
CA ASN A 33 -4.56 -9.81 2.84
C ASN A 33 -3.20 -10.09 3.51
N LEU A 34 -2.27 -9.15 3.43
CA LEU A 34 -0.95 -9.31 3.99
C LEU A 34 -1.06 -9.34 5.52
N THR A 35 -0.33 -10.28 6.12
CA THR A 35 0.04 -10.15 7.53
C THR A 35 0.96 -8.96 7.70
N LEU A 36 1.06 -8.44 8.93
CA LEU A 36 2.02 -7.37 9.25
C LEU A 36 3.46 -7.76 8.86
N ALA A 37 3.86 -9.00 9.11
CA ALA A 37 5.20 -9.49 8.81
C ALA A 37 5.50 -9.61 7.31
N GLU A 38 4.48 -9.86 6.48
CA GLU A 38 4.63 -9.82 5.03
C GLU A 38 4.71 -8.37 4.56
N ALA A 39 3.83 -7.49 5.05
CA ALA A 39 3.81 -6.08 4.67
C ALA A 39 5.14 -5.36 4.92
N THR A 40 5.88 -5.72 5.98
CA THR A 40 7.22 -5.16 6.26
C THR A 40 8.31 -5.64 5.28
N ARG A 41 8.09 -6.75 4.57
CA ARG A 41 9.00 -7.24 3.52
C ARG A 41 8.73 -6.57 2.18
N HIS A 42 7.50 -6.13 1.95
CA HIS A 42 7.07 -5.48 0.72
C HIS A 42 7.38 -3.98 0.68
N ALA A 43 7.45 -3.32 1.84
CA ALA A 43 7.81 -1.90 1.93
C ALA A 43 8.53 -1.59 3.25
N PRO A 44 9.51 -0.65 3.25
CA PRO A 44 10.28 -0.24 4.42
C PRO A 44 9.51 0.77 5.30
N PHE A 45 8.19 0.69 5.33
CA PHE A 45 7.34 1.53 6.19
C PHE A 45 6.04 0.81 6.53
N ILE A 46 5.36 1.21 7.60
CA ILE A 46 3.99 0.82 7.94
C ILE A 46 3.15 2.07 8.11
N GLU A 47 1.96 2.08 7.51
CA GLU A 47 1.00 3.14 7.73
C GLU A 47 0.05 2.77 8.86
N TYR A 48 -0.41 3.77 9.59
CA TYR A 48 -1.43 3.61 10.61
C TYR A 48 -2.62 4.50 10.28
N ALA A 49 -3.81 3.91 10.35
CA ALA A 49 -5.06 4.59 10.15
C ALA A 49 -5.99 4.41 11.35
N ARG A 50 -6.84 5.40 11.58
CA ARG A 50 -7.96 5.30 12.53
C ARG A 50 -9.25 5.04 11.76
N CYS A 51 -10.05 4.09 12.23
CA CYS A 51 -11.40 3.91 11.68
C CYS A 51 -12.31 5.07 12.14
N LEU A 52 -12.92 5.75 11.18
CA LEU A 52 -13.89 6.83 11.39
C LEU A 52 -15.33 6.35 11.29
N ASP A 53 -15.59 5.31 10.48
CA ASP A 53 -16.93 4.81 10.21
C ASP A 53 -16.91 3.28 10.07
N ALA A 54 -17.32 2.61 11.14
CA ALA A 54 -17.53 1.16 11.19
C ALA A 54 -18.99 0.77 10.91
N SER A 55 -19.86 1.72 10.55
CA SER A 55 -21.27 1.46 10.30
C SER A 55 -21.49 0.70 8.99
N GLN A 56 -22.71 0.20 8.79
CA GLN A 56 -23.13 -0.45 7.55
C GLN A 56 -22.22 -1.60 7.13
N ARG A 57 -21.84 -2.47 8.08
CA ARG A 57 -21.22 -3.76 7.76
C ARG A 57 -22.15 -4.52 6.80
N PRO A 58 -21.70 -4.84 5.58
CA PRO A 58 -22.53 -5.58 4.64
C PRO A 58 -22.94 -6.93 5.24
N GLY A 59 -24.22 -7.32 5.05
CA GLY A 59 -24.72 -8.58 5.60
C GLY A 59 -24.03 -9.82 5.03
N ASN A 60 -23.39 -9.68 3.86
CA ASN A 60 -22.58 -10.70 3.20
C ASN A 60 -21.07 -10.57 3.47
N HIS A 61 -20.65 -9.69 4.39
CA HIS A 61 -19.23 -9.54 4.75
C HIS A 61 -18.73 -10.73 5.59
N ALA A 62 -17.75 -11.45 5.05
CA ALA A 62 -17.07 -12.54 5.74
C ALA A 62 -15.68 -12.10 6.22
N GLY A 63 -15.42 -12.25 7.52
CA GLY A 63 -14.14 -11.90 8.13
C GLY A 63 -14.25 -10.78 9.17
N ASP A 64 -13.09 -10.22 9.48
CA ASP A 64 -12.92 -9.16 10.45
C ASP A 64 -13.55 -7.85 9.95
N TRP A 65 -13.93 -7.01 10.90
CA TRP A 65 -14.52 -5.71 10.63
C TRP A 65 -13.91 -4.70 11.59
N PRO A 66 -13.52 -3.49 11.12
CA PRO A 66 -12.91 -2.50 11.99
C PRO A 66 -13.93 -1.97 12.99
N GLU A 67 -13.42 -1.49 14.12
CA GLU A 67 -14.19 -0.79 15.13
C GLU A 67 -13.90 0.71 15.07
N GLU A 68 -14.95 1.52 15.20
CA GLU A 68 -14.82 2.98 15.15
C GLU A 68 -13.91 3.51 16.28
N GLY A 69 -13.02 4.43 15.93
CA GLY A 69 -12.03 5.02 16.83
C GLY A 69 -10.76 4.17 17.03
N GLN A 70 -10.76 2.89 16.65
CA GLN A 70 -9.58 2.04 16.76
C GLN A 70 -8.50 2.38 15.73
N PHE A 71 -7.26 2.10 16.11
CA PHE A 71 -6.06 2.31 15.31
C PHE A 71 -5.55 1.00 14.74
N TYR A 72 -5.26 1.00 13.45
CA TYR A 72 -4.83 -0.20 12.73
C TYR A 72 -3.60 0.07 11.88
N PRO A 73 -2.64 -0.88 11.82
CA PRO A 73 -1.65 -0.90 10.75
C PRO A 73 -2.37 -1.21 9.43
N VAL A 74 -2.10 -0.45 8.38
CA VAL A 74 -2.79 -0.58 7.09
C VAL A 74 -1.83 -0.58 5.90
N ARG A 75 -2.38 -0.96 4.75
CA ARG A 75 -1.84 -0.67 3.43
C ARG A 75 -2.93 -0.05 2.56
N VAL A 76 -2.57 1.03 1.85
CA VAL A 76 -3.41 1.56 0.78
C VAL A 76 -2.94 0.96 -0.54
N VAL A 77 -3.86 0.35 -1.27
CA VAL A 77 -3.60 -0.29 -2.56
C VAL A 77 -4.60 0.22 -3.57
N GLU A 78 -4.13 0.57 -4.78
CA GLU A 78 -5.03 0.93 -5.88
C GLU A 78 -5.79 -0.29 -6.37
N SER A 79 -7.12 -0.25 -6.33
CA SER A 79 -7.95 -1.30 -6.94
C SER A 79 -8.21 -0.97 -8.40
N HIS A 80 -7.88 -1.92 -9.28
CA HIS A 80 -8.08 -1.79 -10.72
C HIS A 80 -9.56 -2.05 -11.11
N LEU A 81 -10.27 -2.87 -10.34
CA LEU A 81 -11.67 -3.24 -10.45
C LEU A 81 -12.57 -2.10 -9.97
N GLU A 82 -12.27 -1.53 -8.80
CA GLU A 82 -13.07 -0.45 -8.21
C GLU A 82 -12.63 0.94 -8.72
N GLY A 83 -11.46 1.05 -9.37
CA GLY A 83 -10.93 2.31 -9.89
C GLY A 83 -10.64 3.35 -8.81
N MET A 84 -10.45 2.90 -7.56
CA MET A 84 -10.17 3.73 -6.40
C MET A 84 -9.20 3.02 -5.44
N PRO A 85 -8.49 3.77 -4.58
CA PRO A 85 -7.70 3.17 -3.52
C PRO A 85 -8.58 2.40 -2.54
N LEU A 86 -8.06 1.32 -2.00
CA LEU A 86 -8.67 0.54 -0.92
C LEU A 86 -7.71 0.45 0.26
N VAL A 87 -8.28 0.42 1.46
CA VAL A 87 -7.53 0.29 2.72
C VAL A 87 -7.57 -1.16 3.17
N HIS A 88 -6.41 -1.81 3.22
CA HIS A 88 -6.24 -3.15 3.77
C HIS A 88 -5.75 -3.06 5.21
N VAL A 89 -6.52 -3.59 6.16
CA VAL A 89 -6.07 -3.67 7.55
C VAL A 89 -5.13 -4.87 7.71
N LEU A 90 -3.88 -4.61 8.09
CA LEU A 90 -2.87 -5.63 8.24
C LEU A 90 -3.18 -6.54 9.42
N GLY A 91 -3.21 -7.85 9.17
CA GLY A 91 -3.52 -8.87 10.19
C GLY A 91 -5.00 -9.19 10.35
N PHE A 92 -5.90 -8.50 9.65
CA PHE A 92 -7.30 -8.92 9.56
C PHE A 92 -7.44 -10.13 8.62
N HIS A 93 -8.31 -11.07 8.98
CA HIS A 93 -8.64 -12.27 8.19
C HIS A 93 -10.02 -12.18 7.52
N GLY A 94 -10.11 -12.62 6.26
CA GLY A 94 -11.30 -12.48 5.43
C GLY A 94 -11.22 -13.43 4.25
N GLU A 95 -12.37 -13.96 3.84
CA GLU A 95 -12.46 -14.96 2.77
C GLU A 95 -12.81 -14.31 1.43
N ALA A 96 -12.42 -14.95 0.33
CA ALA A 96 -12.76 -14.51 -1.01
C ALA A 96 -14.29 -14.41 -1.22
N PRO A 97 -14.79 -13.54 -2.11
CA PRO A 97 -14.04 -12.74 -3.09
C PRO A 97 -13.63 -11.35 -2.59
N TYR A 98 -14.17 -10.89 -1.46
CA TYR A 98 -13.87 -9.58 -0.87
C TYR A 98 -12.99 -9.81 0.36
N TYR A 99 -11.70 -9.93 0.11
CA TYR A 99 -10.66 -9.87 1.13
C TYR A 99 -10.78 -8.54 1.90
N ASN A 100 -10.16 -8.40 3.08
CA ASN A 100 -10.37 -7.28 4.01
C ASN A 100 -9.85 -5.93 3.50
N ALA A 101 -10.50 -5.44 2.47
CA ALA A 101 -10.28 -4.20 1.79
C ALA A 101 -11.50 -3.32 2.05
N TYR A 102 -11.25 -2.12 2.52
CA TYR A 102 -12.28 -1.20 2.97
C TYR A 102 -12.20 0.09 2.19
N ALA A 103 -13.36 0.72 1.99
CA ALA A 103 -13.43 2.01 1.32
C ALA A 103 -12.63 3.08 2.09
N PRO A 104 -11.88 3.96 1.41
CA PRO A 104 -11.00 4.95 2.05
C PRO A 104 -11.71 5.87 3.04
N HIS A 105 -12.94 6.28 2.76
CA HIS A 105 -13.69 7.21 3.61
C HIS A 105 -13.96 6.68 5.04
N ARG A 106 -13.82 5.37 5.27
CA ARG A 106 -13.97 4.76 6.59
C ARG A 106 -12.75 4.98 7.48
N PHE A 107 -11.65 5.48 6.92
CA PHE A 107 -10.37 5.59 7.60
C PHE A 107 -9.74 6.97 7.42
N GLU A 108 -9.05 7.40 8.46
CA GLU A 108 -8.14 8.54 8.42
C GLU A 108 -6.71 8.01 8.52
N LEU A 109 -5.87 8.25 7.51
CA LEU A 109 -4.44 7.97 7.60
C LEU A 109 -3.79 8.99 8.54
N LEU A 110 -3.04 8.50 9.53
CA LEU A 110 -2.51 9.35 10.60
C LEU A 110 -0.98 9.33 10.65
N TYR A 111 -0.36 8.17 10.45
CA TYR A 111 1.09 8.05 10.54
C TYR A 111 1.67 7.14 9.46
N THR A 112 2.88 7.48 9.01
CA THR A 112 3.76 6.59 8.27
C THR A 112 5.01 6.36 9.11
N VAL A 113 5.21 5.12 9.55
CA VAL A 113 6.35 4.70 10.36
C VAL A 113 7.35 3.98 9.47
N TRP A 114 8.53 4.57 9.26
CA TRP A 114 9.59 3.96 8.49
C TRP A 114 10.31 2.88 9.31
N LEU A 115 10.59 1.75 8.67
CA LEU A 115 11.23 0.59 9.28
C LEU A 115 12.71 0.60 8.91
N ASN A 116 13.54 0.95 9.89
CA ASN A 116 14.98 1.23 9.79
C ASN A 116 15.28 2.57 9.13
#